data_AF-A0A2H0NI75-F1
#
_entry.id   AF-A0A2H0NI75-F1
#
_cell.length_a   1.000
_cell.length_b   1.000
_cell.length_c   1.000
_cell.angle_alpha   90.00
_cell.angle_beta   90.00
_cell.angle_gamma   90.00
#
_symmetry.space_group_name_H-M   'P 1'
#
loop_
_entity.id
_entity.type
_entity.pdbx_description
1 polymer ?
#
loop_
_entity_poly.entity_id
_entity_poly.type
_entity_poly.pdbx_seq_one_letter_code
_entity_poly.pdbx_strand_id
1 'polypeptide(L)'
;MDNASNDNSLGQIDKTKKVQIVRNDINLGFSKAVNLGIKFALKKNAGTIILVNQDVDFTNDFISPLLFNNNDIVSPVIKFKRNNQWVYDYGGLINFRIGRIHHRELDYPATISKGRIDYVGGCCMLIKSKVIENIGLFDERFFMYFEDADYCVRARKS
;
A
#
# COMPACT_ATOMS: atom_id res chain seq x y z
N MET A 1 6.81 -4.48 10.06
CA MET A 1 5.88 -4.98 11.08
C MET A 1 5.91 -6.49 11.01
N ASP A 2 6.10 -7.19 12.12
CA ASP A 2 5.92 -8.63 12.21
C ASP A 2 4.57 -8.91 12.89
N ASN A 3 3.65 -9.54 12.15
CA ASN A 3 2.26 -9.70 12.58
C ASN A 3 1.97 -11.12 13.09
N ALA A 4 2.75 -11.56 14.08
CA ALA A 4 2.74 -12.91 14.65
C ALA A 4 3.22 -14.01 13.68
N SER A 5 4.36 -13.79 13.02
CA SER A 5 5.00 -14.84 12.23
C SER A 5 5.47 -16.00 13.13
N ASN A 6 5.27 -17.23 12.65
CA ASN A 6 5.66 -18.47 13.33
C ASN A 6 6.85 -19.18 12.66
N ASP A 7 7.53 -18.49 11.75
CA ASP A 7 8.67 -18.99 10.99
C ASP A 7 9.96 -18.24 11.34
N ASN A 8 11.04 -18.53 10.60
CA ASN A 8 12.33 -17.86 10.78
C ASN A 8 12.50 -16.64 9.84
N SER A 9 11.41 -16.00 9.41
CA SER A 9 11.47 -14.82 8.52
C SER A 9 12.31 -13.68 9.11
N LEU A 10 12.19 -13.43 10.42
CA LEU A 10 12.99 -12.42 11.11
C LEU A 10 14.50 -12.71 11.09
N GLY A 11 14.88 -13.98 11.02
CA GLY A 11 16.29 -14.40 10.94
C GLY A 11 16.95 -14.01 9.61
N GLN A 12 16.16 -13.75 8.56
CA GLN A 12 16.66 -13.37 7.24
C GLN A 12 16.92 -11.86 7.09
N ILE A 13 16.55 -11.05 8.09
CA ILE A 13 16.72 -9.60 8.04
C ILE A 13 18.20 -9.25 8.18
N ASP A 14 18.73 -8.53 7.19
CA ASP A 14 20.09 -7.99 7.22
C ASP A 14 20.24 -6.94 8.34
N LYS A 15 20.89 -7.34 9.42
CA LYS A 15 21.14 -6.51 10.61
C LYS A 15 22.04 -5.31 10.36
N THR A 16 22.73 -5.26 9.21
CA THR A 16 23.54 -4.08 8.82
C THR A 16 22.68 -2.93 8.30
N LYS A 17 21.43 -3.22 7.90
CA LYS A 17 20.48 -2.19 7.45
C LYS A 17 19.84 -1.50 8.65
N LYS A 18 19.44 -0.24 8.44
CA LYS A 18 18.66 0.53 9.42
C LYS A 18 17.22 -0.01 9.44
N VAL A 19 16.99 -1.10 10.16
CA VAL A 19 15.68 -1.75 10.28
C VAL A 19 15.22 -1.71 11.73
N GLN A 20 13.96 -1.33 11.94
CA GLN A 20 13.28 -1.44 13.23
C GLN A 20 12.12 -2.41 13.10
N ILE A 21 12.12 -3.42 13.95
CA ILE A 21 11.10 -4.47 13.95
C ILE A 21 10.14 -4.18 15.09
N VAL A 22 8.86 -4.06 14.75
CA VAL A 22 7.75 -4.02 15.71
C VAL A 22 6.99 -5.33 15.53
N ARG A 23 6.93 -6.13 16.60
CA ARG A 23 6.34 -7.46 16.62
C ARG A 23 5.01 -7.44 17.38
N ASN A 24 4.04 -8.16 16.83
CA ASN A 24 2.78 -8.48 17.49
C ASN A 24 2.77 -9.94 17.93
N ASP A 25 2.22 -10.21 19.10
CA ASP A 25 2.10 -11.58 19.64
C ASP A 25 0.92 -12.35 19.02
N ILE A 26 -0.06 -11.62 18.48
CA ILE A 26 -1.24 -12.16 17.79
C ILE A 26 -1.37 -11.52 16.41
N ASN A 27 -1.95 -12.24 15.46
CA ASN A 27 -2.25 -11.68 14.14
C ASN A 27 -3.39 -10.68 14.25
N LEU A 28 -3.07 -9.40 14.06
CA LEU A 28 -4.02 -8.29 14.19
C LEU A 28 -4.82 -8.00 12.92
N GLY A 29 -4.59 -8.75 11.84
CA GLY A 29 -5.01 -8.35 10.49
C GLY A 29 -4.12 -7.25 9.92
N PHE A 30 -4.36 -6.91 8.66
CA PHE A 30 -3.57 -5.94 7.89
C PHE A 30 -3.72 -4.51 8.41
N SER A 31 -4.95 -3.96 8.43
CA SER A 31 -5.18 -2.55 8.78
C SER A 31 -4.60 -2.18 10.13
N LYS A 32 -4.85 -3.01 11.15
CA LYS A 32 -4.37 -2.75 12.51
C LYS A 32 -2.84 -2.87 12.60
N ALA A 33 -2.23 -3.86 11.94
CA ALA A 33 -0.77 -4.00 11.92
C ALA A 33 -0.10 -2.82 11.18
N VAL A 34 -0.64 -2.42 10.03
CA VAL A 34 -0.17 -1.25 9.27
C VAL A 34 -0.33 0.04 10.07
N ASN A 35 -1.46 0.22 10.76
CA ASN A 35 -1.70 1.38 11.62
C ASN A 35 -0.65 1.52 12.73
N LEU A 36 -0.17 0.42 13.32
CA LEU A 36 0.93 0.48 14.29
C LEU A 36 2.23 1.02 13.66
N GLY A 37 2.55 0.57 12.45
CA GLY A 37 3.69 1.07 11.68
C GLY A 37 3.54 2.55 11.33
N ILE A 38 2.36 2.98 10.89
CA ILE A 38 2.05 4.39 10.60
C ILE A 38 2.21 5.25 11.85
N LYS A 39 1.61 4.85 12.98
CA LYS A 39 1.76 5.57 14.26
C LYS A 39 3.23 5.70 14.66
N PHE A 40 4.02 4.64 14.45
CA PHE A 40 5.44 4.67 14.72
C PHE A 40 6.19 5.69 13.84
N ALA A 41 5.91 5.69 12.53
CA ALA A 41 6.51 6.64 11.58
C ALA A 41 6.12 8.10 11.88
N LEU A 42 4.85 8.36 12.20
CA LEU A 42 4.38 9.70 12.59
C LEU A 42 5.06 10.20 13.87
N LYS A 43 5.27 9.34 14.88
CA LYS A 43 6.06 9.69 16.08
C LYS A 43 7.52 10.05 15.78
N LYS A 44 8.02 9.69 14.59
CA LYS A 44 9.35 10.06 14.10
C LYS A 44 9.30 11.29 13.17
N ASN A 45 8.18 12.00 13.12
CA ASN A 45 7.95 13.17 12.25
C ASN A 45 8.19 12.87 10.77
N ALA A 46 7.87 11.65 10.31
CA ALA A 46 7.91 11.34 8.89
C ALA A 46 6.90 12.23 8.14
N GLY A 47 7.34 12.95 7.11
CA GLY A 47 6.44 13.76 6.25
C GLY A 47 5.66 12.94 5.23
N THR A 48 6.16 11.74 4.94
CA THR A 48 5.59 10.78 3.99
C THR A 48 5.86 9.37 4.49
N ILE A 49 4.91 8.46 4.30
CA ILE A 49 4.99 7.05 4.67
C ILE A 49 4.77 6.21 3.43
N ILE A 50 5.66 5.24 3.19
CA ILE A 50 5.52 4.25 2.12
C ILE A 50 5.16 2.92 2.77
N LEU A 51 3.99 2.40 2.43
CA LEU A 51 3.56 1.05 2.73
C LEU A 51 4.07 0.14 1.62
N VAL A 52 4.64 -1.00 2.00
CA VAL A 52 5.03 -2.05 1.04
C VAL A 52 4.76 -3.41 1.64
N ASN A 53 4.14 -4.29 0.86
CA ASN A 53 4.05 -5.70 1.19
C ASN A 53 5.42 -6.39 1.09
N GLN A 54 5.56 -7.50 1.81
CA GLN A 54 6.80 -8.27 1.92
C GLN A 54 7.19 -9.03 0.65
N ASP A 55 6.26 -9.21 -0.30
CA ASP A 55 6.41 -9.98 -1.53
C ASP A 55 6.60 -9.11 -2.79
N VAL A 56 6.99 -7.84 -2.60
CA VAL A 56 7.22 -6.89 -3.69
C VAL A 56 8.69 -6.85 -4.08
N ASP A 57 8.97 -7.12 -5.35
CA ASP A 57 10.25 -6.82 -5.98
C ASP A 57 10.27 -5.38 -6.51
N PHE A 58 11.40 -4.70 -6.33
CA PHE A 58 11.55 -3.30 -6.72
C PHE A 58 12.44 -3.13 -7.94
N THR A 59 12.07 -2.21 -8.83
CA THR A 59 13.00 -1.66 -9.80
C THR A 59 13.97 -0.70 -9.11
N ASN A 60 15.13 -0.47 -9.74
CA ASN A 60 16.03 0.59 -9.31
C ASN A 60 15.28 1.93 -9.26
N ASP A 61 15.46 2.67 -8.17
CA ASP A 61 14.89 4.00 -7.95
C ASP A 61 13.36 4.10 -8.03
N PHE A 62 12.62 3.09 -7.57
CA PHE A 62 11.15 3.15 -7.55
C PHE A 62 10.58 4.25 -6.62
N ILE A 63 11.38 4.74 -5.67
CA ILE A 63 10.95 5.71 -4.65
C ILE A 63 10.88 7.13 -5.21
N SER A 64 11.87 7.57 -5.98
CA SER A 64 11.95 8.96 -6.46
C SER A 64 10.70 9.39 -7.26
N PRO A 65 10.18 8.59 -8.22
CA PRO A 65 8.95 8.92 -8.93
C PRO A 65 7.72 9.07 -8.02
N LEU A 66 7.69 8.36 -6.89
CA LEU A 66 6.61 8.47 -5.90
C LEU A 66 6.76 9.76 -5.10
N LEU A 67 7.98 10.10 -4.65
CA LEU A 67 8.25 11.28 -3.84
C LEU A 67 8.04 12.59 -4.59
N PHE A 68 8.42 12.65 -5.86
CA PHE A 68 8.27 13.85 -6.69
C PHE A 68 6.89 13.98 -7.34
N ASN A 69 5.96 13.08 -7.02
CA ASN A 69 4.60 13.15 -7.50
C ASN A 69 3.79 14.18 -6.68
N ASN A 70 2.98 14.98 -7.36
CA ASN A 70 2.20 16.04 -6.71
C ASN A 70 0.98 15.52 -5.93
N ASN A 71 0.51 14.30 -6.20
CA ASN A 71 -0.64 13.72 -5.50
C ASN A 71 -0.30 13.36 -4.05
N ASP A 72 -1.33 13.26 -3.21
CA ASP A 72 -1.16 13.02 -1.77
C ASP A 72 -1.12 11.53 -1.39
N ILE A 73 -1.70 10.68 -2.24
CA ILE A 73 -1.57 9.22 -2.22
C ILE A 73 -1.11 8.78 -3.61
N VAL A 74 -0.06 7.96 -3.67
CA VAL A 74 0.58 7.53 -4.91
C VAL A 74 0.99 6.08 -4.80
N SER A 75 0.85 5.32 -5.88
CA SER A 75 1.33 3.96 -5.98
C SER A 75 2.05 3.78 -7.32
N PRO A 76 3.12 2.96 -7.40
CA PRO A 76 3.65 2.55 -8.69
C PRO A 76 2.64 1.66 -9.42
N VAL A 77 2.80 1.53 -10.73
CA VAL A 77 2.08 0.49 -11.48
C VAL A 77 2.60 -0.86 -11.01
N ILE A 78 1.68 -1.76 -10.63
CA ILE A 78 2.04 -3.06 -10.09
C ILE A 78 2.12 -4.06 -11.23
N LYS A 79 3.26 -4.75 -11.34
CA LYS A 79 3.50 -5.77 -12.35
C LYS A 79 3.49 -7.15 -11.72
N PHE A 80 2.67 -8.05 -12.23
CA PHE A 80 2.63 -9.44 -11.77
C PHE A 80 2.31 -10.41 -12.92
N LYS A 81 2.43 -11.71 -12.66
CA LYS A 81 2.08 -12.77 -13.62
C LYS A 81 0.72 -13.37 -13.31
N ARG A 82 -0.12 -13.51 -14.34
CA ARG A 82 -1.37 -14.29 -14.31
C ARG A 82 -1.38 -15.21 -15.52
N ASN A 83 -1.59 -16.51 -15.31
CA ASN A 83 -1.58 -17.51 -16.39
C ASN A 83 -0.32 -17.42 -17.29
N ASN A 84 0.85 -17.22 -16.66
CA ASN A 84 2.14 -17.02 -17.33
C ASN A 84 2.25 -15.78 -18.25
N GLN A 85 1.27 -14.87 -18.19
CA GLN A 85 1.29 -13.59 -18.89
C GLN A 85 1.55 -12.45 -17.89
N TRP A 86 2.32 -11.45 -18.31
CA TRP A 86 2.58 -10.27 -17.51
C TRP A 86 1.38 -9.32 -17.58
N VAL A 87 0.96 -8.82 -16.43
CA VAL A 87 -0.14 -7.86 -16.29
C VAL A 87 0.33 -6.63 -15.52
N TYR A 88 -0.20 -5.48 -15.89
CA TYR A 88 -0.06 -4.21 -15.18
C TYR A 88 -1.37 -3.80 -14.52
N ASP A 89 -1.34 -3.61 -13.20
CA ASP A 89 -2.44 -3.05 -12.42
C ASP A 89 -2.17 -1.58 -12.10
N TYR A 90 -3.10 -0.72 -12.51
CA TYR A 90 -3.04 0.72 -12.36
C TYR A 90 -3.89 1.24 -11.18
N GLY A 91 -4.41 0.34 -10.33
CA GLY A 91 -5.41 0.63 -9.31
C GLY A 91 -6.79 0.16 -9.78
N GLY A 92 -7.87 0.75 -9.29
CA GLY A 92 -9.20 0.30 -9.73
C GLY A 92 -10.32 1.29 -9.57
N LEU A 93 -11.50 0.89 -10.02
CA LEU A 93 -12.75 1.63 -10.01
C LEU A 93 -13.73 1.00 -9.02
N ILE A 94 -14.55 1.83 -8.40
CA ILE A 94 -15.55 1.39 -7.42
C ILE A 94 -16.95 1.70 -7.96
N ASN A 95 -17.74 0.66 -8.16
CA ASN A 95 -19.16 0.78 -8.49
C ASN A 95 -19.99 0.66 -7.22
N PHE A 96 -20.30 1.81 -6.61
CA PHE A 96 -21.10 1.89 -5.39
C PHE A 96 -22.54 1.40 -5.56
N ARG A 97 -23.11 1.42 -6.77
CA ARG A 97 -24.49 0.96 -7.00
C ARG A 97 -24.65 -0.54 -6.79
N ILE A 98 -23.61 -1.31 -7.11
CA ILE A 98 -23.61 -2.78 -6.99
C ILE A 98 -22.59 -3.30 -5.98
N GLY A 99 -21.91 -2.41 -5.25
CA GLY A 99 -20.89 -2.78 -4.27
C GLY A 99 -19.71 -3.56 -4.85
N ARG A 100 -19.27 -3.26 -6.08
CA ARG A 100 -18.17 -3.97 -6.74
C ARG A 100 -16.96 -3.10 -6.98
N ILE A 101 -15.80 -3.74 -6.87
CA ILE A 101 -14.50 -3.19 -7.23
C ILE A 101 -14.00 -3.87 -8.51
N HIS A 102 -13.41 -3.08 -9.41
CA HIS A 102 -12.81 -3.56 -10.63
C HIS A 102 -11.39 -2.98 -10.77
N HIS A 103 -10.39 -3.87 -10.82
CA HIS A 103 -9.01 -3.46 -11.08
C HIS A 103 -8.86 -3.04 -12.54
N ARG A 104 -8.11 -1.97 -12.76
CA ARG A 104 -7.81 -1.45 -14.09
C ARG A 104 -6.51 -2.08 -14.56
N GLU A 105 -6.66 -3.27 -15.11
CA GLU A 105 -5.53 -4.13 -15.51
C GLU A 105 -5.35 -4.12 -17.02
N LEU A 106 -4.10 -4.19 -17.48
CA LEU A 106 -3.75 -4.32 -18.89
C LEU A 106 -2.68 -5.40 -19.07
N ASP A 107 -2.85 -6.25 -20.08
CA ASP A 107 -1.84 -7.24 -20.46
C ASP A 107 -0.61 -6.57 -21.06
N TYR A 108 0.58 -7.05 -20.68
CA TYR A 108 1.83 -6.56 -21.24
C TYR A 108 2.06 -7.09 -22.68
N PRO A 109 2.61 -6.27 -23.59
CA PRO A 109 2.95 -4.85 -23.43
C PRO A 109 1.72 -3.94 -23.54
N ALA A 110 1.52 -3.09 -22.54
CA ALA A 110 0.46 -2.08 -22.54
C ALA A 110 1.06 -0.68 -22.71
N THR A 111 0.38 0.17 -23.49
CA THR A 111 0.63 1.61 -23.47
C THR A 111 0.12 2.16 -22.14
N ILE A 112 0.96 2.93 -21.43
CA ILE A 112 0.56 3.61 -20.20
C ILE A 112 -0.67 4.47 -20.51
N SER A 113 -1.80 4.05 -19.95
CA SER A 113 -3.07 4.74 -20.10
C SER A 113 -3.27 5.67 -18.91
N LYS A 114 -3.32 6.98 -19.17
CA LYS A 114 -3.89 7.93 -18.20
C LYS A 114 -5.38 7.68 -18.18
N GLY A 115 -5.93 7.48 -16.98
CA GLY A 115 -7.35 7.23 -16.80
C GLY A 115 -7.74 7.42 -15.36
N ARG A 116 -9.03 7.66 -15.14
CA ARG A 116 -9.58 7.75 -13.79
C ARG A 116 -9.39 6.41 -13.08
N ILE A 117 -9.00 6.50 -11.82
CA ILE A 117 -9.05 5.42 -10.84
C ILE A 117 -9.73 5.96 -9.59
N ASP A 118 -10.39 5.10 -8.84
CA ASP A 118 -11.02 5.42 -7.55
C ASP A 118 -10.12 5.09 -6.37
N TYR A 119 -9.20 4.14 -6.52
CA TYR A 119 -8.20 3.78 -5.52
C TYR A 119 -6.92 3.27 -6.19
N VAL A 120 -5.84 3.27 -5.42
CA VAL A 120 -4.58 2.59 -5.74
C VAL A 120 -4.40 1.38 -4.82
N GLY A 121 -3.70 0.34 -5.28
CA GLY A 121 -3.49 -0.88 -4.50
C GLY A 121 -2.56 -0.68 -3.30
N GLY A 122 -2.91 -1.28 -2.16
CA GLY A 122 -2.15 -1.21 -0.91
C GLY A 122 -0.81 -1.95 -0.90
N CYS A 123 -0.48 -2.71 -1.94
CA CYS A 123 0.77 -3.49 -2.00
C CYS A 123 2.03 -2.63 -2.04
N CYS A 124 1.95 -1.43 -2.62
CA CYS A 124 2.98 -0.39 -2.52
C CYS A 124 2.28 0.97 -2.62
N MET A 125 2.22 1.70 -1.52
CA MET A 125 1.46 2.95 -1.43
C MET A 125 2.23 4.00 -0.63
N LEU A 126 2.53 5.12 -1.28
CA LEU A 126 3.04 6.32 -0.64
C LEU A 126 1.88 7.21 -0.21
N ILE A 127 1.88 7.64 1.05
CA ILE A 127 0.87 8.48 1.66
C ILE A 127 1.58 9.65 2.35
N LYS A 128 1.22 10.89 2.01
CA LYS A 128 1.70 12.06 2.75
C LYS A 128 1.09 12.09 4.15
N SER A 129 1.89 12.40 5.17
CA SER A 129 1.44 12.38 6.56
C SER A 129 0.27 13.32 6.83
N LYS A 130 0.19 14.47 6.13
CA LYS A 130 -0.96 15.38 6.18
C LYS A 130 -2.31 14.70 5.86
N VAL A 131 -2.33 13.67 5.01
CA VAL A 131 -3.55 12.91 4.70
C VAL A 131 -3.98 12.13 5.93
N ILE A 132 -3.03 11.45 6.57
CA ILE A 132 -3.26 10.63 7.75
C ILE A 132 -3.70 11.50 8.93
N GLU A 133 -3.14 12.69 9.07
CA GLU A 133 -3.56 13.69 10.05
C GLU A 133 -4.98 14.20 9.80
N ASN A 134 -5.37 14.35 8.53
CA ASN A 134 -6.68 14.87 8.13
C ASN A 134 -7.81 13.83 8.23
N ILE A 135 -7.61 12.62 7.67
CA ILE A 135 -8.66 11.59 7.56
C ILE A 135 -8.48 10.44 8.56
N GLY A 136 -7.42 10.47 9.35
CA GLY A 136 -7.06 9.41 10.28
C GLY A 136 -6.42 8.20 9.60
N LEU A 137 -6.42 7.09 10.34
CA LEU A 137 -5.76 5.84 10.00
C LEU A 137 -6.64 4.94 9.11
N PHE A 138 -6.12 3.78 8.73
CA PHE A 138 -6.95 2.74 8.09
C PHE A 138 -8.03 2.27 9.07
N ASP A 139 -9.20 1.96 8.55
CA ASP A 139 -10.30 1.45 9.37
C ASP A 139 -9.99 0.01 9.81
N GLU A 140 -9.83 -0.18 11.12
CA GLU A 140 -9.45 -1.47 11.71
C GLU A 140 -10.57 -2.51 11.66
N ARG A 141 -11.79 -2.14 11.21
CA ARG A 141 -12.86 -3.10 10.90
C ARG A 141 -12.50 -3.98 9.70
N PHE A 142 -11.65 -3.52 8.79
CA PHE A 142 -11.07 -4.34 7.74
C PHE A 142 -9.94 -5.18 8.32
N PHE A 143 -10.20 -6.47 8.52
CA PHE A 143 -9.14 -7.42 8.91
C PHE A 143 -8.12 -7.59 7.78
N MET A 144 -8.58 -7.68 6.54
CA MET A 144 -7.76 -7.76 5.32
C MET A 144 -8.65 -7.45 4.10
N TYR A 145 -8.06 -6.83 3.08
CA TYR A 145 -8.70 -6.37 1.85
C TYR A 145 -9.68 -5.20 2.04
N PHE A 146 -9.85 -4.43 0.95
CA PHE A 146 -10.68 -3.24 0.84
C PHE A 146 -10.22 -2.03 1.67
N GLU A 147 -9.23 -2.19 2.55
CA GLU A 147 -8.73 -1.09 3.35
C GLU A 147 -8.11 0.02 2.49
N ASP A 148 -7.45 -0.33 1.39
CA ASP A 148 -6.83 0.59 0.44
C ASP A 148 -7.89 1.38 -0.35
N ALA A 149 -8.94 0.70 -0.80
CA ALA A 149 -10.10 1.29 -1.45
C ALA A 149 -10.86 2.23 -0.51
N ASP A 150 -11.15 1.81 0.73
CA ASP A 150 -11.75 2.66 1.76
C ASP A 150 -10.89 3.91 2.00
N TYR A 151 -9.59 3.74 2.20
CA TYR A 151 -8.68 4.83 2.51
C TYR A 151 -8.63 5.86 1.38
N CYS A 152 -8.51 5.41 0.13
CA CYS A 152 -8.52 6.29 -1.04
C CYS A 152 -9.84 7.05 -1.20
N VAL A 153 -10.98 6.40 -0.94
CA VAL A 153 -12.30 7.03 -1.00
C VAL A 153 -12.46 8.09 0.08
N ARG A 154 -12.00 7.82 1.30
CA ARG A 154 -12.00 8.81 2.39
C ARG A 154 -11.12 10.00 2.07
N ALA A 155 -9.90 9.76 1.59
CA ALA A 155 -8.95 10.82 1.26
C ALA A 155 -9.45 11.75 0.14
N ARG A 156 -10.21 11.22 -0.83
CA ARG A 156 -10.77 12.03 -1.91
C ARG A 156 -11.89 12.96 -1.45
N LYS A 157 -12.57 12.64 -0.35
CA LYS A 157 -13.70 13.42 0.17
C LYS A 157 -13.27 14.56 1.11
N SER A 158 -11.98 14.67 1.39
CA SER A 158 -11.41 15.56 2.42
C SER A 158 -10.72 16.79 1.85
#